data_AF-A0A8K0HR87-F1
#
_entry.id   AF-A0A8K0HR87-F1
#
_cell.length_a   1.000
_cell.length_b   1.000
_cell.length_c   1.000
_cell.angle_alpha   90.00
_cell.angle_beta   90.00
_cell.angle_gamma   90.00
#
_symmetry.space_group_name_H-M   'P 1'
#
loop_
_entity.id
_entity.type
_entity.pdbx_description
1 polymer ?
#
loop_
_entity_poly.entity_id
_entity_poly.type
_entity_poly.pdbx_seq_one_letter_code
_entity_poly.pdbx_strand_id
1 'polypeptide(L)'
;MQLIRSMHLARFVAEMVSSFTLSLAVLKAVDLSDISQLTPTRIMHFRMLFETIFEHNDSLVWNIFTRVAVAPELESLRRGIEFFIKEYLLKMNRSENEKFKVVRKAPNNIEGILIIMVVTVVPIGNNGLVKITAAAMDNVW
;
A
#
# COMPACT_ATOMS: atom_id res chain seq x y z
N MET A 1 -2.75 -22.88 -5.30
CA MET A 1 -4.16 -22.45 -5.08
C MET A 1 -4.74 -22.06 -6.44
N GLN A 2 -6.03 -22.30 -6.72
CA GLN A 2 -6.63 -21.81 -7.97
C GLN A 2 -6.67 -20.27 -7.96
N LEU A 3 -6.44 -19.63 -9.11
CA LEU A 3 -6.36 -18.16 -9.25
C LEU A 3 -7.60 -17.46 -8.68
N ILE A 4 -8.79 -17.97 -9.01
CA ILE A 4 -10.08 -17.43 -8.52
C ILE A 4 -10.16 -17.44 -6.99
N ARG A 5 -9.73 -18.54 -6.35
CA ARG A 5 -9.70 -18.62 -4.88
C ARG A 5 -8.73 -17.63 -4.27
N SER A 6 -7.56 -17.47 -4.90
CA SER A 6 -6.56 -16.47 -4.48
C SER A 6 -7.09 -15.05 -4.58
N MET A 7 -7.85 -14.75 -5.63
CA MET A 7 -8.49 -13.45 -5.86
C MET A 7 -9.58 -13.15 -4.82
N HIS A 8 -10.46 -14.10 -4.53
CA HIS A 8 -11.46 -13.92 -3.46
C HIS A 8 -10.82 -13.72 -2.09
N LEU A 9 -9.74 -14.44 -1.80
CA LEU A 9 -8.98 -14.24 -0.56
C LEU A 9 -8.37 -12.84 -0.50
N ALA A 10 -7.78 -12.34 -1.58
CA ALA A 10 -7.21 -11.00 -1.63
C ALA A 10 -8.25 -9.92 -1.29
N ARG A 11 -9.44 -10.01 -1.88
CA ARG A 11 -10.56 -9.10 -1.59
C ARG A 11 -11.04 -9.21 -0.16
N PHE A 12 -11.21 -10.43 0.35
CA PHE A 12 -11.61 -10.66 1.73
C PHE A 12 -10.60 -10.07 2.72
N VAL A 13 -9.30 -10.25 2.47
CA VAL A 13 -8.24 -9.65 3.29
C VAL A 13 -8.28 -8.13 3.19
N ALA A 14 -8.50 -7.56 2.00
CA ALA A 14 -8.68 -6.12 1.85
C ALA A 14 -9.84 -5.59 2.71
N GLU A 15 -11.00 -6.24 2.71
CA GLU A 15 -12.14 -5.88 3.58
C GLU A 15 -11.81 -6.00 5.08
N MET A 16 -11.02 -7.01 5.48
CA MET A 16 -10.56 -7.12 6.88
C MET A 16 -9.61 -5.99 7.28
N VAL A 17 -8.73 -5.58 6.37
CA VAL A 17 -7.83 -4.44 6.58
C VAL A 17 -8.64 -3.14 6.64
N SER A 18 -9.60 -2.96 5.75
CA SER A 18 -10.48 -1.78 5.68
C SER A 18 -11.42 -1.66 6.87
N SER A 19 -11.86 -2.78 7.44
CA SER A 19 -12.63 -2.81 8.70
C SER A 19 -11.75 -2.70 9.95
N PHE A 20 -10.43 -2.56 9.79
CA PHE A 20 -9.45 -2.54 10.88
C PHE A 20 -9.48 -3.78 11.80
N THR A 21 -10.07 -4.88 11.34
CA THR A 21 -10.02 -6.18 12.02
C THR A 21 -8.66 -6.85 11.83
N LEU A 22 -7.96 -6.51 10.74
CA LEU A 22 -6.59 -6.92 10.46
C LEU A 22 -5.70 -5.68 10.24
N SER A 23 -4.48 -5.69 10.76
CA SER A 23 -3.47 -4.69 10.41
C SER A 23 -2.73 -5.09 9.13
N LEU A 24 -2.40 -4.11 8.30
CA LEU A 24 -1.54 -4.31 7.13
C LEU A 24 -0.13 -4.81 7.53
N ALA A 25 0.25 -4.67 8.81
CA ALA A 25 1.46 -5.27 9.38
C ALA A 25 1.57 -6.80 9.19
N VAL A 26 0.44 -7.50 8.98
CA VAL A 26 0.42 -8.95 8.69
C VAL A 26 1.19 -9.29 7.40
N LEU A 27 1.31 -8.33 6.48
CA LEU A 27 2.10 -8.49 5.26
C LEU A 27 3.60 -8.64 5.53
N LYS A 28 4.10 -8.39 6.75
CA LYS A 28 5.51 -8.69 7.13
C LYS A 28 5.90 -10.15 6.97
N ALA A 29 4.92 -11.06 6.90
CA ALA A 29 5.14 -12.48 6.65
C ALA A 29 5.58 -12.77 5.21
N VAL A 30 5.51 -11.78 4.31
CA VAL A 30 5.90 -11.90 2.91
C VAL A 30 6.87 -10.78 2.58
N ASP A 31 8.01 -11.15 2.00
CA ASP A 31 8.94 -10.16 1.47
C ASP A 31 8.45 -9.67 0.11
N LEU A 32 7.83 -8.48 0.10
CA LEU A 32 7.34 -7.82 -1.11
C LEU A 32 8.45 -7.16 -1.94
N SER A 33 9.69 -7.12 -1.43
CA SER A 33 10.86 -6.60 -2.15
C SER A 33 11.66 -7.69 -2.85
N ASP A 34 11.52 -8.95 -2.42
CA ASP A 34 12.24 -10.08 -3.00
C ASP A 34 11.56 -10.58 -4.28
N ILE A 35 12.11 -10.19 -5.43
CA ILE A 35 11.65 -10.58 -6.77
C ILE A 35 11.62 -12.11 -6.93
N SER A 36 12.54 -12.84 -6.29
CA SER A 36 12.60 -14.31 -6.40
C SER A 36 11.37 -14.99 -5.78
N GLN A 37 10.72 -14.34 -4.82
CA GLN A 37 9.50 -14.81 -4.16
C GLN A 37 8.21 -14.33 -4.82
N LEU A 38 8.30 -13.39 -5.76
CA LEU A 38 7.17 -12.79 -6.47
C LEU A 38 6.82 -13.57 -7.74
N THR A 39 6.28 -14.77 -7.57
CA THR A 39 5.68 -15.53 -8.67
C THR A 39 4.47 -14.79 -9.28
N PRO A 40 4.10 -15.03 -10.55
CA PRO A 40 2.96 -14.35 -11.19
C PRO A 40 1.65 -14.48 -10.40
N THR A 41 1.42 -15.63 -9.74
CA THR A 41 0.23 -15.85 -8.91
C THR A 41 0.24 -14.98 -7.65
N ARG A 42 1.40 -14.79 -7.00
CA ARG A 42 1.55 -13.91 -5.83
C ARG A 42 1.41 -12.46 -6.21
N ILE A 43 2.02 -12.05 -7.33
CA ILE A 43 1.87 -10.69 -7.87
C ILE A 43 0.39 -10.38 -8.09
N MET A 44 -0.36 -11.26 -8.75
CA MET A 44 -1.81 -11.05 -8.95
C MET A 44 -2.61 -11.03 -7.65
N HIS A 45 -2.24 -11.84 -6.66
CA HIS A 45 -2.90 -11.83 -5.35
C HIS A 45 -2.75 -10.47 -4.65
N PHE A 46 -1.51 -10.00 -4.49
CA PHE A 46 -1.24 -8.73 -3.81
C PHE A 46 -1.70 -7.53 -4.62
N ARG A 47 -1.65 -7.61 -5.95
CA ARG A 47 -2.24 -6.60 -6.82
C ARG A 47 -3.72 -6.43 -6.53
N MET A 48 -4.48 -7.53 -6.52
CA MET A 48 -5.90 -7.47 -6.22
C MET A 48 -6.17 -6.93 -4.80
N LEU A 49 -5.35 -7.31 -3.82
CA LEU A 49 -5.46 -6.81 -2.46
C LEU A 49 -5.30 -5.27 -2.42
N PHE A 50 -4.24 -4.74 -3.01
CA PHE A 50 -3.98 -3.30 -3.01
C PHE A 50 -4.97 -2.53 -3.87
N GLU A 51 -5.37 -3.06 -5.03
CA GLU A 51 -6.40 -2.46 -5.86
C GLU A 51 -7.72 -2.34 -5.09
N THR A 52 -8.18 -3.39 -4.41
CA THR A 52 -9.40 -3.33 -3.58
C THR A 52 -9.25 -2.35 -2.42
N ILE A 53 -8.08 -2.26 -1.78
CA ILE A 53 -7.84 -1.23 -0.76
C ILE A 53 -7.99 0.19 -1.37
N PHE A 54 -7.42 0.43 -2.55
CA PHE A 54 -7.49 1.72 -3.23
C PHE A 54 -8.87 2.05 -3.83
N GLU A 55 -9.81 1.10 -3.87
CA GLU A 55 -11.21 1.36 -4.24
C GLU A 55 -11.98 2.13 -3.15
N HIS A 56 -11.50 2.12 -1.90
CA HIS A 56 -12.12 2.86 -0.82
C HIS A 56 -11.79 4.37 -0.86
N ASN A 57 -12.51 5.15 -0.05
CA ASN A 57 -12.28 6.59 0.05
C ASN A 57 -10.89 6.91 0.64
N ASP A 58 -10.34 8.07 0.24
CA ASP A 58 -8.97 8.48 0.58
C ASP A 58 -8.69 8.50 2.08
N SER A 59 -9.67 8.91 2.90
CA SER A 59 -9.51 8.95 4.37
C SER A 59 -9.33 7.54 4.96
N LEU A 60 -10.10 6.56 4.47
CA LEU A 60 -9.97 5.18 4.94
C LEU A 60 -8.61 4.60 4.54
N VAL A 61 -8.21 4.80 3.28
CA VAL A 61 -6.93 4.32 2.79
C VAL A 61 -5.77 4.95 3.57
N TRP A 62 -5.82 6.26 3.78
CA TRP A 62 -4.86 6.98 4.62
C TRP A 62 -4.73 6.35 6.01
N ASN A 63 -5.85 6.06 6.66
CA ASN A 63 -5.88 5.45 7.99
C ASN A 63 -5.32 4.02 8.02
N ILE A 64 -5.49 3.24 6.95
CA ILE A 64 -4.89 1.91 6.82
C ILE A 64 -3.35 2.01 6.82
N PHE A 65 -2.80 2.90 5.98
CA PHE A 65 -1.37 2.97 5.76
C PHE A 65 -0.61 3.71 6.86
N THR A 66 -1.20 4.73 7.48
CA THR A 66 -0.59 5.43 8.62
C THR A 66 -0.30 4.51 9.80
N ARG A 67 -1.12 3.48 10.05
CA ARG A 67 -0.87 2.48 11.11
C ARG A 67 0.43 1.68 10.91
N VAL A 68 0.87 1.48 9.67
CA VAL A 68 2.17 0.84 9.35
C VAL A 68 3.29 1.88 9.23
N ALA A 69 2.95 3.12 8.83
CA ALA A 69 3.88 4.24 8.72
C ALA A 69 4.57 4.58 10.04
N VAL A 70 3.81 4.63 11.13
CA VAL A 70 4.30 5.10 12.44
C VAL A 70 5.13 4.07 13.22
N ALA A 71 5.09 2.79 12.84
CA ALA A 71 5.73 1.70 13.56
C ALA A 71 7.17 1.47 13.04
N PRO A 72 8.24 1.85 13.76
CA PRO A 72 9.61 1.77 13.26
C PRO A 72 10.03 0.35 12.87
N GLU A 73 9.56 -0.67 13.61
CA GLU A 73 9.82 -2.08 13.35
C GLU A 73 9.24 -2.60 12.02
N LEU A 74 8.40 -1.82 11.35
CA LEU A 74 7.80 -2.17 10.06
C LEU A 74 8.49 -1.48 8.87
N GLU A 75 9.67 -0.90 9.04
CA GLU A 75 10.39 -0.20 7.98
C GLU A 75 10.63 -1.07 6.72
N SER A 76 11.10 -2.31 6.90
CA SER A 76 11.30 -3.24 5.78
C SER A 76 9.98 -3.55 5.06
N LEU A 77 8.88 -3.66 5.81
CA LEU A 77 7.56 -3.85 5.21
C LEU A 77 7.14 -2.63 4.39
N ARG A 78 7.35 -1.40 4.89
CA ARG A 78 7.04 -0.17 4.15
C ARG A 78 7.80 -0.11 2.83
N ARG A 79 9.10 -0.38 2.87
CA ARG A 79 9.95 -0.44 1.66
C ARG A 79 9.46 -1.50 0.67
N GLY A 80 9.09 -2.68 1.17
CA GLY A 80 8.53 -3.75 0.34
C GLY A 80 7.21 -3.36 -0.32
N ILE A 81 6.30 -2.72 0.41
CA ILE A 81 5.03 -2.24 -0.14
C ILE A 81 5.27 -1.13 -1.18
N GLU A 82 6.13 -0.17 -0.88
CA GLU A 82 6.52 0.90 -1.81
C GLU A 82 7.08 0.33 -3.11
N PHE A 83 8.04 -0.61 -3.01
CA PHE A 83 8.61 -1.28 -4.17
C PHE A 83 7.53 -1.99 -4.99
N PHE A 84 6.68 -2.77 -4.32
CA PHE A 84 5.64 -3.54 -4.98
C PHE A 84 4.64 -2.66 -5.74
N ILE A 85 4.20 -1.56 -5.11
CA ILE A 85 3.29 -0.60 -5.75
C ILE A 85 3.94 0.02 -6.98
N LYS A 86 5.19 0.49 -6.87
CA LYS A 86 5.91 1.11 -7.99
C LYS A 86 6.11 0.12 -9.14
N GLU A 87 6.52 -1.10 -8.83
CA GLU A 87 6.90 -2.09 -9.85
C GLU A 87 5.70 -2.79 -10.49
N TYR A 88 4.72 -3.20 -9.69
CA TYR A 88 3.66 -4.11 -10.15
C TYR A 88 2.28 -3.46 -10.26
N LEU A 89 2.05 -2.33 -9.59
CA LEU A 89 0.82 -1.56 -9.77
C LEU A 89 1.03 -0.39 -10.74
N LEU A 90 2.09 0.39 -10.63
CA LEU A 90 2.25 1.60 -11.46
C LEU A 90 2.85 1.33 -12.85
N LYS A 91 3.96 0.58 -12.95
CA LYS A 91 4.61 0.31 -14.25
C LYS A 91 3.76 -0.54 -15.19
N MET A 92 3.04 -1.55 -14.68
CA MET A 92 2.28 -2.50 -15.51
C MET A 92 1.01 -1.90 -16.13
N ASN A 93 0.52 -0.77 -15.61
CA ASN A 93 -0.61 -0.03 -16.19
C ASN A 93 -0.27 0.70 -17.50
N ARG A 94 1.01 0.74 -17.92
CA ARG A 94 1.43 1.37 -19.18
C ARG A 94 1.31 0.47 -20.42
N SER A 95 1.16 -0.85 -20.29
CA SER A 95 1.17 -1.73 -21.47
C SER A 95 0.01 -2.73 -21.60
N GLU A 96 -0.63 -3.20 -20.53
CA GLU A 96 -1.70 -4.21 -20.69
C GLU A 96 -2.84 -4.10 -19.65
N ASN A 97 -4.07 -4.28 -20.15
CA ASN A 97 -5.35 -4.49 -19.46
C ASN A 97 -6.23 -3.26 -19.12
N GLU A 98 -7.18 -3.00 -20.01
CA GLU A 98 -8.44 -2.27 -19.79
C GLU A 98 -9.33 -2.85 -18.66
N LYS A 99 -8.91 -3.95 -18.02
CA LYS A 99 -9.62 -4.65 -16.94
C LYS A 99 -9.30 -4.09 -15.55
N PHE A 100 -8.20 -3.35 -15.40
CA PHE A 100 -7.78 -2.74 -14.13
C PHE A 100 -8.05 -1.23 -14.17
N LYS A 101 -9.32 -0.84 -14.27
CA LYS A 101 -9.75 0.55 -14.41
C LYS A 101 -9.50 1.42 -13.17
N VAL A 102 -9.29 0.82 -12.00
CA VAL A 102 -9.31 1.54 -10.72
C VAL A 102 -8.01 2.28 -10.43
N VAL A 103 -6.85 1.81 -10.89
CA VAL A 103 -5.58 2.55 -10.71
C VAL A 103 -5.58 3.89 -11.47
N ARG A 104 -6.51 4.10 -12.43
CA ARG A 104 -6.72 5.41 -13.06
C ARG A 104 -7.46 6.44 -12.18
N LYS A 105 -8.14 6.01 -11.11
CA LYS A 105 -8.85 6.91 -10.17
C LYS A 105 -8.05 7.25 -8.91
N ALA A 106 -6.96 6.55 -8.63
CA ALA A 106 -6.23 6.66 -7.38
C ALA A 106 -4.78 7.20 -7.45
N PRO A 107 -4.35 8.01 -8.46
CA PRO A 107 -2.96 8.51 -8.48
C PRO A 107 -2.64 9.37 -7.25
N ASN A 108 -3.55 10.26 -6.83
CA ASN A 108 -3.35 11.09 -5.64
C ASN A 108 -3.20 10.27 -4.35
N ASN A 109 -3.98 9.19 -4.22
CA ASN A 109 -3.96 8.33 -3.04
C ASN A 109 -2.65 7.53 -2.98
N ILE A 110 -2.23 6.95 -4.11
CA ILE A 110 -0.98 6.18 -4.20
C ILE A 110 0.24 7.08 -3.92
N GLU A 111 0.29 8.28 -4.50
CA GLU A 111 1.38 9.23 -4.27
C GLU A 111 1.44 9.68 -2.81
N GLY A 112 0.30 10.04 -2.20
CA GLY A 112 0.23 10.41 -0.78
C GLY A 112 0.70 9.28 0.15
N ILE A 113 0.33 8.04 -0.15
CA ILE A 113 0.75 6.86 0.62
C ILE A 113 2.24 6.60 0.49
N LEU A 114 2.79 6.68 -0.72
CA LEU A 114 4.22 6.54 -0.95
C LEU A 114 5.00 7.61 -0.18
N ILE A 115 4.52 8.86 -0.18
CA ILE A 115 5.10 9.94 0.62
C ILE A 115 5.08 9.59 2.11
N ILE A 116 3.95 9.14 2.67
CA ILE A 116 3.87 8.74 4.09
C ILE A 116 4.82 7.58 4.42
N MET A 117 4.92 6.58 3.55
CA MET A 117 5.78 5.42 3.76
C MET A 117 7.27 5.77 3.75
N VAL A 118 7.64 6.79 2.95
CA VAL A 118 9.03 7.26 2.81
C VAL A 118 9.39 8.29 3.89
N VAL A 119 8.51 9.24 4.19
CA VAL A 119 8.78 10.38 5.08
C VAL A 119 8.82 10.00 6.57
N THR A 120 8.26 8.84 6.95
CA THR A 120 8.27 8.38 8.35
C THR A 120 9.62 7.85 8.86
N VAL A 121 10.67 7.83 8.02
CA VAL A 121 12.04 7.49 8.42
C VAL A 121 12.90 8.75 8.55
N VAL A 122 12.61 9.59 9.55
CA VAL A 122 13.59 10.53 10.12
C VAL A 122 13.58 10.36 11.64
N PRO A 123 14.66 9.87 12.26
CA PRO A 123 14.76 9.82 13.72
C PRO A 123 14.99 11.25 14.22
N ILE A 124 13.96 11.87 14.80
CA ILE A 124 14.12 13.17 15.46
C ILE A 124 14.38 12.91 16.93
N GLY A 125 15.62 13.23 17.35
CA GLY A 125 16.02 13.21 18.75
C GLY A 125 15.16 14.14 19.60
N ASN A 126 14.94 13.71 20.85
CA ASN A 126 14.45 14.47 22.01
C ASN A 126 13.91 15.88 21.70
N ASN A 127 12.61 15.98 21.46
CA ASN A 127 11.72 16.92 22.15
C ASN A 127 10.33 16.75 21.54
N GLY A 128 9.42 16.20 22.34
CA GLY A 128 8.05 15.96 21.94
C GLY A 128 7.37 17.25 21.50
N LEU A 129 7.03 17.32 20.21
CA LEU A 129 5.96 18.09 19.59
C LEU A 129 5.91 17.63 18.12
N VAL A 130 5.01 16.70 17.82
CA VAL A 130 4.85 16.11 16.49
C VAL A 130 4.21 17.14 15.55
N LYS A 131 5.01 17.80 14.71
CA LYS A 131 4.51 18.42 13.48
C LYS A 131 4.41 17.32 12.43
N ILE A 132 3.25 16.67 12.35
CA ILE A 132 2.85 16.00 11.11
C ILE A 132 2.72 17.13 10.11
N THR A 133 3.63 17.20 9.15
CA THR A 133 3.58 18.20 8.09
C THR A 133 2.29 18.02 7.30
N ALA A 134 1.32 18.86 7.62
CA ALA A 134 0.24 19.30 6.73
C ALA A 134 0.77 19.93 5.42
N ALA A 135 2.08 19.97 5.19
CA ALA A 135 2.73 20.53 4.01
C ALA A 135 2.53 19.73 2.72
N ALA A 136 1.90 18.54 2.76
CA ALA A 136 1.52 17.81 1.55
C ALA A 136 0.15 18.23 0.99
N MET A 137 -0.64 19.06 1.71
CA MET A 137 -1.94 19.55 1.23
C MET A 137 -1.89 20.94 0.59
N ASP A 138 -0.79 21.69 0.71
CA ASP A 138 -0.73 23.08 0.24
C ASP A 138 -0.34 23.25 -1.25
N ASN A 139 -0.06 22.17 -1.99
CA ASN A 139 0.44 22.26 -3.39
C ASN A 139 -0.32 21.37 -4.39
N VAL A 140 -1.65 21.31 -4.30
CA VAL A 140 -2.49 20.80 -5.40
C VAL A 140 -3.60 21.82 -5.68
N TRP A 141 -3.30 22.79 -6.55
CA TRP A 141 -4.28 23.51 -7.36
C TRP A 141 -4.29 22.90 -8.76
#